data_AF-A0A7W1Z049-F1
#
_entry.id   AF-A0A7W1Z049-F1
#
_cell.length_a   1.000
_cell.length_b   1.000
_cell.length_c   1.000
_cell.angle_alpha   90.00
_cell.angle_beta   90.00
_cell.angle_gamma   90.00
#
_symmetry.space_group_name_H-M   'P 1'
#
loop_
_entity.id
_entity.type
_entity.pdbx_description
1 polymer ?
#
loop_
_entity_poly.entity_id
_entity_poly.type
_entity_poly.pdbx_seq_one_letter_code
_entity_poly.pdbx_strand_id
1 'polypeptide(L)'
;MAERFMQTVLTPSVLAAQKHYYGRHAAVSPAPEHDPLTDDETQFIQSRDSFYIATITESGWPYLQHRGGQPGFLRVVSPTQLAFADYKGNRQLLSTGNLTRNDRVSLFLMDYPNRTRLKVLGHARVEDARQHPGLVAQLSEPEARGIVETLFFIEVISFDWNCPKYITPRFTAAEVEEVIAPLRQRITELETQLKA
;
A
#
# COMPACT_ATOMS: atom_id res chain seq x y z
N MET A 1 -17.76 4.89 -5.29
CA MET A 1 -17.03 5.42 -4.12
C MET A 1 -17.36 4.49 -2.97
N ALA A 2 -16.36 4.02 -2.25
CA ALA A 2 -16.54 3.06 -1.17
C ALA A 2 -17.29 3.72 0.01
N GLU A 3 -18.50 3.27 0.28
CA GLU A 3 -19.39 3.87 1.28
C GLU A 3 -18.95 3.53 2.71
N ARG A 4 -18.44 2.29 2.90
CA ARG A 4 -17.97 1.79 4.18
C ARG A 4 -16.75 2.54 4.65
N PHE A 5 -15.87 2.95 3.74
CA PHE A 5 -14.69 3.77 4.08
C PHE A 5 -15.13 5.07 4.74
N MET A 6 -16.04 5.79 4.08
CA MET A 6 -16.52 7.09 4.54
C MET A 6 -17.30 6.95 5.85
N GLN A 7 -18.16 5.94 5.97
CA GLN A 7 -18.84 5.63 7.22
C GLN A 7 -17.87 5.36 8.37
N THR A 8 -16.75 4.69 8.10
CA THR A 8 -15.74 4.36 9.11
C THR A 8 -14.96 5.60 9.58
N VAL A 9 -14.59 6.49 8.66
CA VAL A 9 -13.71 7.63 8.99
C VAL A 9 -14.44 8.92 9.36
N LEU A 10 -15.71 9.08 8.96
CA LEU A 10 -16.56 10.23 9.32
C LEU A 10 -17.14 10.06 10.74
N THR A 11 -16.24 10.00 11.72
CA THR A 11 -16.59 9.90 13.14
C THR A 11 -17.28 11.18 13.65
N PRO A 12 -17.96 11.13 14.81
CA PRO A 12 -18.63 12.31 15.36
C PRO A 12 -17.72 13.54 15.51
N SER A 13 -16.45 13.35 15.90
CA SER A 13 -15.48 14.44 16.01
C SER A 13 -15.09 15.02 14.64
N VAL A 14 -14.99 14.18 13.60
CA VAL A 14 -14.76 14.62 12.22
C VAL A 14 -15.95 15.43 11.69
N LEU A 15 -17.18 14.96 11.92
CA LEU A 15 -18.39 15.67 11.52
C LEU A 15 -18.53 17.02 12.26
N ALA A 16 -18.20 17.05 13.56
CA ALA A 16 -18.16 18.29 14.33
C ALA A 16 -17.13 19.28 13.77
N ALA A 17 -15.93 18.80 13.39
CA ALA A 17 -14.92 19.62 12.75
C ALA A 17 -15.40 20.17 11.39
N GLN A 18 -16.03 19.34 10.55
CA GLN A 18 -16.59 19.82 9.28
C GLN A 18 -17.63 20.92 9.49
N LYS A 19 -18.55 20.73 10.44
CA LYS A 19 -19.55 21.74 10.79
C LYS A 19 -18.88 23.02 11.30
N HIS A 20 -17.83 22.92 12.10
CA HIS A 20 -17.09 24.08 12.61
C HIS A 20 -16.40 24.88 11.50
N TYR A 21 -15.64 24.22 10.61
CA TYR A 21 -14.85 24.91 9.59
C TYR A 21 -15.64 25.29 8.33
N TYR A 22 -16.70 24.56 8.00
CA TYR A 22 -17.44 24.73 6.74
C TYR A 22 -18.93 25.05 6.93
N GLY A 23 -19.43 25.16 8.17
CA GLY A 23 -20.83 25.44 8.50
C GLY A 23 -21.80 24.28 8.23
N ARG A 24 -21.32 23.18 7.64
CA ARG A 24 -22.07 21.97 7.32
C ARG A 24 -21.15 20.75 7.43
N HIS A 25 -21.73 19.57 7.61
CA HIS A 25 -21.00 18.30 7.58
C HIS A 25 -21.53 17.41 6.45
N ALA A 26 -20.73 16.43 6.05
CA ALA A 26 -21.15 15.41 5.11
C ALA A 26 -22.30 14.57 5.72
N ALA A 27 -23.19 14.08 4.87
CA ALA A 27 -24.13 13.04 5.27
C ALA A 27 -23.39 11.70 5.35
N VAL A 28 -23.65 10.92 6.40
CA VAL A 28 -23.17 9.56 6.52
C VAL A 28 -24.30 8.64 6.08
N SER A 29 -24.13 7.99 4.93
CA SER A 29 -25.09 6.99 4.44
C SER A 29 -24.91 5.66 5.18
N PRO A 30 -25.97 4.83 5.27
CA PRO A 30 -25.80 3.40 5.50
C PRO A 30 -24.84 2.83 4.46
N ALA A 31 -24.01 1.87 4.87
CA ALA A 31 -22.98 1.26 4.03
C ALA A 31 -23.01 -0.26 4.24
N PRO A 32 -22.54 -1.05 3.26
CA PRO A 32 -22.32 -2.48 3.45
C PRO A 32 -21.28 -2.74 4.55
N GLU A 33 -21.16 -4.00 4.98
CA GLU A 33 -20.14 -4.39 5.98
C GLU A 33 -18.72 -4.21 5.44
N HIS A 34 -18.52 -4.52 4.15
CA HIS A 34 -17.27 -4.36 3.41
C HIS A 34 -17.51 -3.75 2.02
N ASP A 35 -16.54 -2.97 1.52
CA ASP A 35 -16.45 -2.60 0.10
C ASP A 35 -15.43 -3.51 -0.60
N PRO A 36 -15.87 -4.49 -1.42
CA PRO A 36 -14.96 -5.42 -2.09
C PRO A 36 -14.10 -4.69 -3.14
N LEU A 37 -12.83 -5.08 -3.21
CA LEU A 37 -11.88 -4.64 -4.23
C LEU A 37 -12.39 -5.04 -5.61
N THR A 38 -12.39 -4.08 -6.53
CA THR A 38 -12.72 -4.29 -7.94
C THR A 38 -11.44 -4.52 -8.74
N ASP A 39 -11.59 -4.67 -10.06
CA ASP A 39 -10.46 -4.84 -10.98
C ASP A 39 -9.51 -3.62 -10.93
N ASP A 40 -10.04 -2.41 -10.75
CA ASP A 40 -9.25 -1.18 -10.67
C ASP A 40 -8.32 -1.18 -9.46
N GLU A 41 -8.85 -1.49 -8.26
CA GLU A 41 -8.02 -1.59 -7.06
C GLU A 41 -7.05 -2.76 -7.15
N THR A 42 -7.49 -3.88 -7.73
CA THR A 42 -6.65 -5.07 -7.89
C THR A 42 -5.45 -4.79 -8.77
N GLN A 43 -5.67 -4.21 -9.95
CA GLN A 43 -4.61 -3.84 -10.87
C GLN A 43 -3.65 -2.81 -10.24
N PHE A 44 -4.20 -1.82 -9.55
CA PHE A 44 -3.39 -0.81 -8.88
C PHE A 44 -2.51 -1.42 -7.79
N ILE A 45 -3.08 -2.21 -6.88
CA ILE A 45 -2.33 -2.87 -5.79
C ILE A 45 -1.23 -3.76 -6.35
N GLN A 46 -1.54 -4.57 -7.37
CA GLN A 46 -0.58 -5.48 -7.99
C GLN A 46 0.53 -4.77 -8.77
N SER A 47 0.32 -3.51 -9.19
CA SER A 47 1.36 -2.71 -9.85
C SER A 47 2.33 -2.03 -8.88
N ARG A 48 2.16 -2.17 -7.56
CA ARG A 48 3.02 -1.53 -6.55
C ARG A 48 4.16 -2.43 -6.13
N ASP A 49 5.33 -1.84 -6.04
CA ASP A 49 6.55 -2.41 -5.45
C ASP A 49 6.73 -2.02 -3.97
N SER A 50 5.88 -1.12 -3.47
CA SER A 50 5.97 -0.58 -2.12
C SER A 50 4.64 -0.04 -1.61
N PHE A 51 4.47 -0.06 -0.29
CA PHE A 51 3.38 0.59 0.41
C PHE A 51 3.76 0.92 1.86
N TYR A 52 2.95 1.75 2.51
CA TYR A 52 3.05 2.00 3.94
C TYR A 52 1.92 1.29 4.67
N ILE A 53 2.23 0.72 5.84
CA ILE A 53 1.24 0.11 6.73
C ILE A 53 1.28 0.79 8.10
N ALA A 54 0.11 1.21 8.56
CA ALA A 54 -0.11 1.69 9.91
C ALA A 54 -0.65 0.55 10.79
N THR A 55 -0.09 0.43 11.99
CA THR A 55 -0.60 -0.41 13.09
C THR A 55 -0.77 0.47 14.33
N ILE A 56 -1.39 -0.05 15.38
CA ILE A 56 -1.60 0.68 16.63
C ILE A 56 -0.81 -0.02 17.73
N THR A 57 0.08 0.71 18.41
CA THR A 57 0.80 0.15 19.55
C THR A 57 -0.16 -0.20 20.68
N GLU A 58 0.25 -1.09 21.59
CA GLU A 58 -0.56 -1.44 22.78
C GLU A 58 -0.93 -0.21 23.62
N SER A 59 -0.06 0.81 23.63
CA SER A 59 -0.31 2.10 24.29
C SER A 59 -1.15 3.09 23.47
N GLY A 60 -1.65 2.70 22.30
CA GLY A 60 -2.54 3.50 21.46
C GLY A 60 -1.87 4.46 20.47
N TRP A 61 -0.56 4.40 20.27
CA TRP A 61 0.10 5.24 19.26
C TRP A 61 -0.06 4.67 17.85
N PRO A 62 -0.38 5.48 16.83
CA PRO A 62 -0.26 5.05 15.45
C PRO A 62 1.22 4.87 15.10
N TYR A 63 1.56 3.71 14.54
CA TYR A 63 2.91 3.36 14.11
C TYR A 63 2.90 3.03 12.62
N LEU A 64 3.74 3.72 11.84
CA LEU A 64 3.85 3.58 10.39
C LEU A 64 5.16 2.89 10.00
N GLN A 65 5.06 1.95 9.06
CA GLN A 65 6.21 1.24 8.50
C GLN A 65 6.10 1.15 6.98
N HIS A 66 7.22 1.36 6.29
CA HIS A 66 7.33 1.08 4.85
C HIS A 66 7.57 -0.42 4.62
N ARG A 67 6.87 -0.99 3.63
CA ARG A 67 7.07 -2.34 3.11
C ARG A 67 7.37 -2.26 1.63
N GLY A 68 8.40 -2.96 1.18
CA GLY A 68 8.82 -2.99 -0.22
C GLY A 68 9.15 -4.40 -0.68
N GLY A 69 8.98 -4.64 -1.97
CA GLY A 69 9.23 -5.91 -2.64
C GLY A 69 9.23 -5.73 -4.15
N GLN A 70 9.17 -6.83 -4.89
CA GLN A 70 8.92 -6.77 -6.34
C GLN A 70 7.51 -6.23 -6.61
N PRO A 71 7.24 -5.59 -7.76
CA PRO A 71 5.88 -5.25 -8.16
C PRO A 71 4.93 -6.43 -7.99
N GLY A 72 3.83 -6.22 -7.26
CA GLY A 72 2.82 -7.25 -6.99
C GLY A 72 3.10 -8.15 -5.79
N PHE A 73 4.12 -7.84 -4.98
CA PHE A 73 4.37 -8.58 -3.73
C PHE A 73 3.20 -8.50 -2.74
N LEU A 74 2.44 -7.41 -2.77
CA LEU A 74 1.13 -7.33 -2.11
C LEU A 74 0.09 -7.98 -3.03
N ARG A 75 -0.27 -9.21 -2.71
CA ARG A 75 -1.20 -10.02 -3.51
C ARG A 75 -2.63 -9.77 -3.08
N VAL A 76 -3.51 -9.63 -4.06
CA VAL A 76 -4.96 -9.70 -3.87
C VAL A 76 -5.36 -11.17 -3.99
N VAL A 77 -5.75 -11.80 -2.87
CA VAL A 77 -6.09 -13.23 -2.84
C VAL A 77 -7.60 -13.46 -3.00
N SER A 78 -8.41 -12.46 -2.69
CA SER A 78 -9.84 -12.40 -2.97
C SER A 78 -10.29 -10.93 -2.99
N PRO A 79 -11.54 -10.62 -3.40
CA PRO A 79 -12.07 -9.25 -3.36
C PRO A 79 -12.06 -8.61 -1.96
N THR A 80 -11.93 -9.39 -0.88
CA THR A 80 -11.90 -8.87 0.49
C THR A 80 -10.62 -9.25 1.25
N GLN A 81 -9.60 -9.78 0.58
CA GLN A 81 -8.40 -10.24 1.26
C GLN A 81 -7.12 -9.96 0.47
N LEU A 82 -6.15 -9.42 1.19
CA LEU A 82 -4.78 -9.21 0.73
C LEU A 82 -3.82 -10.13 1.49
N ALA A 83 -2.70 -10.47 0.87
CA ALA A 83 -1.61 -11.18 1.52
C ALA A 83 -0.24 -10.74 1.01
N PHE A 84 0.77 -10.76 1.87
CA PHE A 84 2.16 -10.58 1.44
C PHE A 84 3.13 -11.33 2.35
N ALA A 85 4.26 -11.72 1.78
CA ALA A 85 5.39 -12.24 2.54
C ALA A 85 6.26 -11.10 3.05
N ASP A 86 6.55 -11.09 4.36
CA ASP A 86 7.45 -10.13 4.97
C ASP A 86 8.83 -10.76 5.18
N TYR A 87 9.85 -10.06 4.69
CA TYR A 87 11.22 -10.55 4.69
C TYR A 87 11.97 -10.14 5.95
N LYS A 88 12.99 -10.91 6.27
CA LYS A 88 13.90 -10.66 7.39
C LYS A 88 14.51 -9.27 7.30
N GLY A 89 14.08 -8.39 8.19
CA GLY A 89 14.50 -6.99 8.27
C GLY A 89 15.37 -6.68 9.48
N ASN A 90 15.11 -5.53 10.08
CA ASN A 90 15.79 -5.04 11.29
C ASN A 90 15.42 -5.79 12.59
N ARG A 91 14.58 -6.84 12.48
CA ARG A 91 14.15 -7.73 13.57
C ARG A 91 13.42 -7.06 14.75
N GLN A 92 12.83 -5.88 14.54
CA GLN A 92 12.11 -5.19 15.62
C GLN A 92 10.70 -5.77 15.86
N LEU A 93 10.10 -6.45 14.86
CA LEU A 93 8.78 -7.09 14.95
C LEU A 93 7.65 -6.19 15.48
N LEU A 94 7.77 -4.86 15.34
CA LEU A 94 6.83 -3.89 15.92
C LEU A 94 5.42 -4.06 15.37
N SER A 95 5.25 -4.13 14.04
CA SER A 95 3.93 -4.38 13.45
C SER A 95 3.37 -5.72 13.90
N THR A 96 4.18 -6.78 13.92
CA THR A 96 3.76 -8.13 14.34
C THR A 96 3.27 -8.13 15.79
N GLY A 97 4.02 -7.51 16.71
CA GLY A 97 3.62 -7.39 18.12
C GLY A 97 2.39 -6.51 18.32
N ASN A 98 2.29 -5.37 17.61
CA ASN A 98 1.12 -4.51 17.67
C ASN A 98 -0.17 -5.27 17.27
N LEU A 99 -0.09 -6.09 16.23
CA LEU A 99 -1.23 -6.86 15.71
C LEU A 99 -1.75 -7.93 16.66
N THR A 100 -0.96 -8.37 17.66
CA THR A 100 -1.46 -9.29 18.70
C THR A 100 -2.39 -8.61 19.71
N ARG A 101 -2.39 -7.27 19.74
CA ARG A 101 -3.23 -6.46 20.66
C ARG A 101 -4.31 -5.69 19.92
N ASN A 102 -4.03 -5.26 18.70
CA ASN A 102 -4.95 -4.50 17.87
C ASN A 102 -4.70 -4.84 16.40
N ASP A 103 -5.66 -5.55 15.81
CA ASP A 103 -5.58 -6.07 14.45
C ASP A 103 -5.88 -5.01 13.39
N ARG A 104 -6.34 -3.81 13.76
CA ARG A 104 -6.69 -2.75 12.81
C ARG A 104 -5.45 -2.21 12.11
N VAL A 105 -5.51 -2.18 10.79
CA VAL A 105 -4.47 -1.61 9.92
C VAL A 105 -5.03 -0.59 8.95
N SER A 106 -4.15 0.32 8.53
CA SER A 106 -4.38 1.19 7.38
C SER A 106 -3.20 1.09 6.43
N LEU A 107 -3.45 0.76 5.17
CA LEU A 107 -2.45 0.74 4.12
C LEU A 107 -2.54 2.02 3.30
N PHE A 108 -1.39 2.51 2.86
CA PHE A 108 -1.27 3.67 1.99
C PHE A 108 -0.35 3.32 0.82
N LEU A 109 -0.94 3.22 -0.36
CA LEU A 109 -0.28 2.83 -1.60
C LEU A 109 -0.18 4.07 -2.51
N MET A 110 1.02 4.32 -3.04
CA MET A 110 1.32 5.51 -3.83
C MET A 110 1.71 5.17 -5.27
N ASP A 111 1.18 5.95 -6.20
CA ASP A 111 1.65 6.11 -7.57
C ASP A 111 2.10 7.55 -7.75
N TYR A 112 3.40 7.82 -7.63
CA TYR A 112 3.90 9.16 -7.84
C TYR A 112 3.78 9.62 -9.30
N PRO A 113 4.19 8.83 -10.32
CA PRO A 113 4.05 9.21 -11.73
C PRO A 113 2.63 9.60 -12.11
N ASN A 114 1.64 8.76 -11.75
CA ASN A 114 0.23 8.99 -12.11
C ASN A 114 -0.51 9.89 -11.12
N ARG A 115 0.15 10.30 -10.01
CA ARG A 115 -0.43 11.09 -8.92
C ARG A 115 -1.64 10.41 -8.29
N THR A 116 -1.61 9.09 -8.20
CA THR A 116 -2.71 8.30 -7.70
C THR A 116 -2.35 7.72 -6.33
N ARG A 117 -3.32 7.64 -5.43
CA ARG A 117 -3.13 6.99 -4.13
C ARG A 117 -4.36 6.22 -3.71
N LEU A 118 -4.12 5.05 -3.13
CA LEU A 118 -5.15 4.19 -2.55
C LEU A 118 -4.90 4.06 -1.05
N LYS A 119 -5.93 4.31 -0.25
CA LYS A 119 -5.95 3.95 1.17
C LYS A 119 -6.78 2.69 1.33
N VAL A 120 -6.35 1.77 2.17
CA VAL A 120 -7.13 0.57 2.52
C VAL A 120 -7.22 0.44 4.03
N LEU A 121 -8.42 0.19 4.55
CA LEU A 121 -8.64 -0.15 5.95
C LEU A 121 -8.92 -1.64 6.05
N GLY A 122 -8.37 -2.28 7.08
CA GLY A 122 -8.55 -3.72 7.25
C GLY A 122 -8.17 -4.23 8.62
N HIS A 123 -8.35 -5.53 8.80
CA HIS A 123 -7.88 -6.30 9.95
C HIS A 123 -6.75 -7.22 9.50
N ALA A 124 -5.60 -7.17 10.16
CA ALA A 124 -4.43 -7.95 9.79
C ALA A 124 -4.10 -9.02 10.84
N ARG A 125 -3.71 -10.18 10.36
CA ARG A 125 -3.07 -11.25 11.14
C ARG A 125 -1.73 -11.62 10.53
N VAL A 126 -0.87 -12.20 11.36
CA VAL A 126 0.49 -12.59 10.99
C VAL A 126 0.70 -14.05 11.31
N GLU A 127 1.22 -14.80 10.35
CA GLU A 127 1.62 -16.20 10.53
C GLU A 127 3.15 -16.33 10.49
N ASP A 128 3.67 -17.30 11.25
CA ASP A 128 5.09 -17.65 11.24
C ASP A 128 5.41 -18.44 9.96
N ALA A 129 6.29 -17.88 9.11
CA ALA A 129 6.64 -18.49 7.83
C ALA A 129 7.21 -19.92 7.98
N ARG A 130 7.87 -20.22 9.11
CA ARG A 130 8.47 -21.53 9.39
C ARG A 130 7.42 -22.62 9.56
N GLN A 131 6.21 -22.25 9.98
CA GLN A 131 5.09 -23.17 10.17
C GLN A 131 4.28 -23.39 8.89
N HIS A 132 4.47 -22.54 7.87
CA HIS A 132 3.66 -22.53 6.65
C HIS A 132 4.49 -22.49 5.36
N PRO A 133 5.38 -23.46 5.12
CA PRO A 133 6.25 -23.48 3.93
C PRO A 133 5.47 -23.48 2.61
N GLY A 134 4.27 -24.07 2.58
CA GLY A 134 3.39 -24.03 1.41
C GLY A 134 2.90 -22.63 1.07
N LEU A 135 2.54 -21.82 2.08
CA LEU A 135 2.12 -20.43 1.88
C LEU A 135 3.32 -19.54 1.49
N VAL A 136 4.51 -19.81 2.03
CA VAL A 136 5.75 -19.14 1.61
C VAL A 136 5.99 -19.36 0.11
N ALA A 137 5.82 -20.59 -0.37
CA ALA A 137 6.00 -20.91 -1.79
C ALA A 137 4.98 -20.21 -2.71
N GLN A 138 3.76 -19.97 -2.22
CA GLN A 138 2.70 -19.28 -2.96
C GLN A 138 2.84 -17.75 -2.95
N LEU A 139 3.34 -17.18 -1.85
CA LEU A 139 3.34 -15.73 -1.65
C LEU A 139 4.67 -15.07 -2.01
N SER A 140 5.76 -15.82 -2.16
CA SER A 140 7.09 -15.29 -2.47
C SER A 140 7.77 -16.00 -3.64
N GLU A 141 8.58 -15.22 -4.36
CA GLU A 141 9.44 -15.72 -5.44
C GLU A 141 10.50 -16.70 -4.92
N PRO A 142 10.93 -17.69 -5.72
CA PRO A 142 11.87 -18.73 -5.29
C PRO A 142 13.12 -18.21 -4.58
N GLU A 143 13.68 -17.11 -5.06
CA GLU A 143 14.91 -16.48 -4.55
C GLU A 143 14.71 -15.83 -3.18
N ALA A 144 13.47 -15.41 -2.86
CA ALA A 144 13.14 -14.71 -1.62
C ALA A 144 12.66 -15.64 -0.50
N ARG A 145 12.29 -16.89 -0.81
CA ARG A 145 11.71 -17.84 0.16
C ARG A 145 12.57 -18.06 1.40
N GLY A 146 13.89 -18.10 1.23
CA GLY A 146 14.85 -18.33 2.34
C GLY A 146 14.95 -17.18 3.33
N ILE A 147 14.42 -16.00 2.99
CA ILE A 147 14.44 -14.81 3.85
C ILE A 147 13.04 -14.38 4.31
N VAL A 148 11.97 -15.13 3.98
CA VAL A 148 10.62 -14.84 4.50
C VAL A 148 10.58 -15.18 5.99
N GLU A 149 10.20 -14.20 6.81
CA GLU A 149 10.11 -14.35 8.27
C GLU A 149 8.65 -14.50 8.72
N THR A 150 7.75 -13.71 8.14
CA THR A 150 6.32 -13.77 8.48
C THR A 150 5.44 -13.60 7.25
N LEU A 151 4.19 -14.03 7.35
CA LEU A 151 3.18 -13.91 6.31
C LEU A 151 2.03 -13.05 6.85
N PHE A 152 1.74 -11.94 6.19
CA PHE A 152 0.64 -11.06 6.56
C PHE A 152 -0.59 -11.39 5.73
N PHE A 153 -1.74 -11.43 6.39
CA PHE A 153 -3.05 -11.54 5.76
C PHE A 153 -3.91 -10.38 6.26
N ILE A 154 -4.54 -9.65 5.33
CA ILE A 154 -5.35 -8.48 5.65
C ILE A 154 -6.75 -8.72 5.09
N GLU A 155 -7.73 -8.77 5.97
CA GLU A 155 -9.14 -8.68 5.62
C GLU A 155 -9.50 -7.22 5.37
N VAL A 156 -9.90 -6.91 4.14
CA VAL A 156 -10.21 -5.55 3.70
C VAL A 156 -11.62 -5.20 4.16
N ILE A 157 -11.73 -4.12 4.94
CA ILE A 157 -13.01 -3.50 5.26
C ILE A 157 -13.44 -2.58 4.13
N SER A 158 -12.53 -1.72 3.66
CA SER A 158 -12.86 -0.74 2.63
C SER A 158 -11.61 -0.06 2.09
N PHE A 159 -11.75 0.68 0.98
CA PHE A 159 -10.69 1.49 0.40
C PHE A 159 -11.18 2.89 0.02
N ASP A 160 -10.27 3.82 -0.29
CA ASP A 160 -10.64 5.14 -0.82
C ASP A 160 -9.56 5.72 -1.74
N TRP A 161 -10.03 6.20 -2.90
CA TRP A 161 -9.25 6.96 -3.86
C TRP A 161 -9.35 8.45 -3.57
N ASN A 162 -8.21 9.08 -3.37
CA ASN A 162 -8.15 10.46 -2.91
C ASN A 162 -7.69 11.42 -4.03
N CYS A 163 -7.99 12.72 -3.87
CA CYS A 163 -7.69 13.75 -4.86
C CYS A 163 -6.18 13.90 -5.19
N PRO A 164 -5.79 13.96 -6.49
CA PRO A 164 -4.40 14.02 -6.95
C PRO A 164 -3.74 15.42 -6.84
N LYS A 165 -4.51 16.46 -6.47
CA LYS A 165 -4.17 17.89 -6.67
C LYS A 165 -2.79 18.34 -6.17
N TYR A 166 -2.24 17.70 -5.13
CA TYR A 166 -0.98 18.10 -4.49
C TYR A 166 0.10 17.01 -4.48
N ILE A 167 -0.02 16.01 -5.36
CA ILE A 167 1.01 14.98 -5.51
C ILE A 167 1.98 15.42 -6.62
N THR A 168 3.22 15.68 -6.24
CA THR A 168 4.30 15.94 -7.19
C THR A 168 4.72 14.61 -7.84
N PRO A 169 4.75 14.52 -9.18
CA PRO A 169 5.31 13.35 -9.85
C PRO A 169 6.76 13.10 -9.44
N ARG A 170 7.09 11.82 -9.21
CA ARG A 170 8.44 11.34 -8.90
C ARG A 170 8.65 10.06 -9.68
N PHE A 171 9.87 9.88 -10.17
CA PHE A 171 10.27 8.75 -10.99
C PHE A 171 11.48 8.09 -10.35
N THR A 172 11.59 6.79 -10.53
CA THR A 172 12.75 6.01 -10.14
C THR A 172 13.93 6.32 -11.07
N ALA A 173 15.15 6.00 -10.62
CA ALA A 173 16.33 6.15 -11.46
C ALA A 173 16.25 5.31 -12.75
N ALA A 174 15.62 4.13 -12.69
CA ALA A 174 15.44 3.26 -13.85
C ALA A 174 14.51 3.87 -14.90
N GLU A 175 13.35 4.39 -14.48
CA GLU A 175 12.42 5.09 -15.39
C GLU A 175 13.06 6.34 -16.01
N VAL A 176 13.85 7.09 -15.22
CA VAL A 176 14.58 8.25 -15.73
C VAL A 176 15.64 7.83 -16.75
N GLU A 177 16.39 6.76 -16.48
CA GLU A 177 17.41 6.25 -17.40
C GLU A 177 16.80 5.77 -18.72
N GLU A 178 15.65 5.09 -18.68
CA GLU A 178 14.93 4.65 -19.88
C GLU A 178 14.60 5.83 -20.82
N VAL A 179 14.17 6.96 -20.26
CA VAL A 179 13.86 8.18 -21.03
C VAL A 179 15.13 8.89 -21.52
N ILE A 180 16.21 8.88 -20.73
CA ILE A 180 17.44 9.61 -21.03
C ILE A 180 18.38 8.84 -21.96
N ALA A 181 18.36 7.50 -21.97
CA ALA A 181 19.29 6.67 -22.73
C ALA A 181 19.31 7.00 -24.25
N PRO A 182 18.16 7.17 -24.95
CA PRO A 182 18.15 7.55 -26.35
C PRO A 182 18.76 8.95 -26.59
N LEU A 183 18.55 9.88 -25.66
CA LEU A 183 19.12 11.23 -25.74
C LEU A 183 20.65 11.19 -25.61
N ARG A 184 21.17 10.39 -24.68
CA ARG A 184 22.62 10.18 -24.51
C ARG A 184 23.24 9.55 -25.75
N GLN A 185 22.61 8.52 -26.30
CA GLN A 185 23.08 7.90 -27.55
C GLN A 185 23.16 8.93 -28.67
N ARG A 186 22.11 9.76 -28.83
CA ARG A 186 22.08 10.80 -29.85
C ARG A 186 23.18 11.85 -29.65
N ILE A 187 23.45 12.25 -28.41
CA ILE A 187 24.55 13.17 -28.08
C ILE A 187 25.88 12.56 -28.50
N THR A 188 26.15 11.29 -28.18
CA THR A 188 27.39 10.60 -28.57
C THR A 188 27.55 10.50 -30.09
N GLU A 189 26.48 10.20 -30.82
CA GLU A 189 26.51 10.20 -32.29
C GLU A 189 26.89 11.58 -32.86
N LEU A 190 26.26 12.65 -32.35
CA LEU A 190 26.53 14.02 -32.80
C LEU A 190 27.95 14.47 -32.46
N GLU A 191 28.44 14.15 -31.26
CA GLU A 191 29.82 14.44 -30.85
C GLU A 191 30.85 13.70 -31.71
N THR A 192 30.51 12.50 -32.20
CA THR A 192 31.37 11.73 -33.09
C THR A 192 31.43 12.37 -34.48
N GLN A 193 30.29 12.85 -35.00
CA GLN A 193 30.23 13.54 -36.30
C GLN A 193 31.02 14.86 -36.29
N LEU A 194 31.02 15.60 -35.19
CA LEU A 194 31.77 16.85 -35.07
C LEU A 194 33.30 16.65 -34.98
N LYS A 195 33.74 15.44 -34.63
CA LYS A 195 35.17 15.08 -34.54
C LYS A 195 35.73 14.47 -35.83
N ALA A 196 34.86 14.12 -36.78
CA ALA A 196 35.22 13.57 -38.09
C ALA A 196 35.39 14.69 -39.11
#